data_AF-A0A0S4KQY4-F1
#
_entry.id   AF-A0A0S4KQY4-F1
#
_cell.length_a   1.000
_cell.length_b   1.000
_cell.length_c   1.000
_cell.angle_alpha   90.00
_cell.angle_beta   90.00
_cell.angle_gamma   90.00
#
_symmetry.space_group_name_H-M   'P 1'
#
loop_
_entity.id
_entity.type
_entity.pdbx_description
1 polymer ?
#
loop_
_entity_poly.entity_id
_entity_poly.type
_entity_poly.pdbx_seq_one_letter_code
_entity_poly.pdbx_strand_id
1 'polypeptide(L)'
;MRPGEQKGLVRIHRRTMTIGTLILACWIGGQLLPFSVETGWAAASSPTTPRLKGNVAKGREIFNGRGACHYCHGIDGYLGRTPRLEPDTAALIAGLNPPPPDLRNPAALRLKTNKERARAIREGHPGTGMFPDLTMTDQDIADLLMYLAFLRKDPNPMAD
;
A
#
# COMPACT_ATOMS: atom_id res chain seq x y z
N MET A 1 12.63 -31.41 -41.34
CA MET A 1 14.01 -30.91 -41.14
C MET A 1 13.97 -29.40 -40.94
N ARG A 2 14.18 -28.94 -39.70
CA ARG A 2 14.67 -27.60 -39.32
C ARG A 2 15.31 -27.70 -37.92
N PRO A 3 16.30 -26.85 -37.62
CA PRO A 3 17.46 -27.18 -36.80
C PRO A 3 17.33 -26.74 -35.34
N GLY A 4 18.25 -27.25 -34.53
CA GLY A 4 18.21 -27.24 -33.07
C GLY A 4 18.51 -25.91 -32.40
N GLU A 5 18.18 -25.90 -31.11
CA GLU A 5 18.42 -24.81 -30.18
C GLU A 5 19.26 -25.35 -29.01
N GLN A 6 20.43 -24.76 -28.84
CA GLN A 6 21.43 -25.17 -27.86
C GLN A 6 21.05 -24.69 -26.45
N LYS A 7 21.06 -25.61 -25.48
CA LYS A 7 20.87 -25.32 -24.06
C LYS A 7 22.16 -24.72 -23.48
N GLY A 8 22.15 -23.41 -23.24
CA GLY A 8 23.21 -22.70 -22.52
C GLY A 8 23.20 -23.03 -21.02
N LEU A 9 24.16 -23.85 -20.60
CA LEU A 9 24.44 -24.15 -19.19
C LEU A 9 25.23 -22.98 -18.58
N VAL A 10 24.58 -22.13 -17.80
CA VAL A 10 25.25 -21.06 -17.03
C VAL A 10 25.92 -21.68 -15.80
N ARG A 11 27.25 -21.70 -15.82
CA ARG A 11 28.13 -22.15 -14.71
C ARG A 11 28.15 -21.08 -13.62
N ILE A 12 27.43 -21.31 -12.53
CA ILE A 12 27.42 -20.43 -11.34
C ILE A 12 28.68 -20.76 -10.50
N HIS A 13 29.64 -19.83 -10.46
CA HIS A 13 30.84 -19.94 -9.61
C HIS A 13 30.49 -19.50 -8.18
N ARG A 14 30.45 -20.48 -7.26
CA ARG A 14 30.20 -20.28 -5.83
C ARG A 14 31.51 -19.83 -5.16
N ARG A 15 31.71 -18.53 -4.95
CA ARG A 15 32.86 -18.00 -4.21
C ARG A 15 32.63 -18.15 -2.70
N THR A 16 33.39 -19.05 -2.09
CA THR A 16 33.53 -19.22 -0.64
C THR A 16 34.41 -18.10 -0.08
N MET A 17 33.89 -17.31 0.85
CA MET A 17 34.66 -16.34 1.64
C MET A 17 34.85 -16.90 3.05
N THR A 18 36.04 -17.43 3.32
CA THR A 18 36.54 -17.75 4.67
C THR A 18 37.36 -16.57 5.17
N ILE A 19 36.95 -15.95 6.27
CA ILE A 19 37.78 -15.00 7.04
C ILE A 19 37.96 -15.62 8.42
N GLY A 20 39.12 -16.23 8.64
CA GLY A 20 39.67 -16.42 9.96
C GLY A 20 40.50 -15.18 10.34
N THR A 21 40.58 -14.83 11.61
CA THR A 21 41.74 -15.09 12.49
C THR A 21 41.53 -14.35 13.82
N LEU A 22 41.82 -15.08 14.91
CA LEU A 22 41.91 -14.67 16.31
C LEU A 22 43.01 -13.62 16.54
N ILE A 23 42.95 -12.91 17.69
CA ILE A 23 44.00 -12.22 18.49
C ILE A 23 43.24 -11.15 19.32
N LEU A 24 43.43 -10.88 20.61
CA LEU A 24 44.29 -11.37 21.69
C LEU A 24 43.78 -10.66 22.96
N ALA A 25 43.71 -11.38 24.09
CA ALA A 25 43.41 -10.77 25.38
C ALA A 25 44.60 -9.95 25.90
N CYS A 26 44.36 -8.77 26.49
CA CYS A 26 45.24 -8.24 27.52
C CYS A 26 44.52 -7.25 28.44
N TRP A 27 44.85 -7.36 29.72
CA TRP A 27 44.28 -6.69 30.89
C TRP A 27 44.76 -5.24 31.05
N ILE A 28 43.94 -4.37 31.64
CA ILE A 28 44.26 -3.24 32.57
C ILE A 28 42.90 -2.88 33.19
N GLY A 29 42.65 -3.01 34.48
CA GLY A 29 43.23 -2.21 35.56
C GLY A 29 42.19 -1.17 35.99
N GLY A 30 41.69 -1.29 37.22
CA GLY A 30 40.52 -0.55 37.72
C GLY A 30 40.69 0.96 37.81
N GLN A 31 39.56 1.66 37.67
CA GLN A 31 39.26 2.96 38.28
C GLN A 31 37.73 3.12 38.26
N LEU A 32 37.12 3.06 39.44
CA LEU A 32 35.69 3.36 39.64
C LEU A 32 35.53 4.89 39.61
N LEU A 33 35.16 5.42 38.46
CA LEU A 33 34.52 6.73 38.35
C LEU A 33 33.01 6.50 38.22
N PRO A 34 32.15 7.13 39.04
CA PRO A 34 30.71 7.13 38.79
C PRO A 34 30.43 8.01 37.58
N PHE A 35 30.63 7.47 36.38
CA PHE A 35 30.11 8.05 35.15
C PHE A 35 28.58 7.94 35.23
N SER A 36 27.93 9.06 35.57
CA SER A 36 26.49 9.21 35.34
C SER A 36 26.29 9.25 33.83
N VAL A 37 26.04 8.07 33.24
CA VAL A 37 25.59 7.97 31.86
C VAL A 37 24.14 8.44 31.83
N GLU A 38 23.98 9.74 31.62
CA GLU A 38 22.74 10.30 31.08
C GLU A 38 22.56 9.67 29.70
N THR A 39 21.82 8.56 29.63
CA THR A 39 21.36 7.96 28.37
C THR A 39 20.25 8.83 27.80
N GLY A 40 20.61 10.05 27.41
CA GLY A 40 19.79 10.93 26.59
C GLY A 40 19.76 10.38 25.17
N TRP A 41 18.98 9.33 24.94
CA TRP A 41 18.58 8.93 23.59
C TRP A 41 17.75 10.08 22.99
N ALA A 42 18.41 10.97 22.25
CA ALA A 42 17.69 11.91 21.40
C ALA A 42 16.95 11.07 20.36
N ALA A 43 15.62 10.95 20.50
CA ALA A 43 14.77 10.38 19.48
C ALA A 43 14.98 11.21 18.21
N ALA A 44 15.71 10.64 17.24
CA ALA A 44 15.80 11.21 15.92
C ALA A 44 14.39 11.31 15.37
N SER A 45 13.89 12.54 15.23
CA SER A 45 12.61 12.79 14.59
C SER A 45 12.75 12.35 13.13
N SER A 46 12.10 11.24 12.77
CA SER A 46 12.07 10.77 11.39
C SER A 46 11.61 11.91 10.48
N PRO A 47 12.29 12.15 9.34
CA PRO A 47 11.83 13.14 8.39
C PRO A 47 10.39 12.79 7.98
N THR A 48 9.46 13.68 8.29
CA THR A 48 8.08 13.55 7.83
C THR A 48 8.10 13.88 6.34
N THR A 49 8.07 12.85 5.49
CA THR A 49 7.87 13.04 4.06
C THR A 49 6.62 13.91 3.86
N PRO A 50 6.70 15.02 3.12
CA PRO A 50 5.56 15.89 2.92
C PRO A 50 4.37 15.08 2.39
N ARG A 51 3.24 15.11 3.11
CA ARG A 51 2.01 14.47 2.67
C ARG A 51 1.49 15.20 1.42
N LEU A 52 1.32 14.48 0.32
CA LEU A 52 0.73 15.03 -0.90
C LEU A 52 -0.68 15.56 -0.59
N LYS A 53 -0.99 16.74 -1.10
CA LYS A 53 -2.33 17.34 -0.98
C LYS A 53 -3.22 16.80 -2.10
N GLY A 54 -4.24 16.03 -1.74
CA GLY A 54 -5.21 15.50 -2.70
C GLY A 54 -6.21 16.54 -3.21
N ASN A 55 -6.79 16.28 -4.38
CA ASN A 55 -7.84 17.06 -5.03
C ASN A 55 -9.12 16.22 -5.20
N VAL A 56 -10.21 16.66 -4.59
CA VAL A 56 -11.53 15.98 -4.61
C VAL A 56 -12.04 15.76 -6.04
N ALA A 57 -11.94 16.77 -6.91
CA ALA A 57 -12.45 16.69 -8.27
C ALA A 57 -11.66 15.67 -9.10
N LYS A 58 -10.33 15.66 -8.97
CA LYS A 58 -9.48 14.66 -9.62
C LYS A 58 -9.71 13.26 -9.07
N GLY A 59 -9.87 13.11 -7.76
CA GLY A 59 -10.23 11.82 -7.16
C GLY A 59 -11.57 11.30 -7.69
N ARG A 60 -12.55 12.18 -7.89
CA ARG A 60 -13.83 11.81 -8.50
C ARG A 60 -13.70 11.34 -9.94
N GLU A 61 -12.89 12.04 -10.76
CA GLU A 61 -12.60 11.65 -12.15
C GLU A 61 -11.93 10.26 -12.19
N ILE A 62 -10.99 9.99 -11.29
CA ILE A 62 -10.29 8.69 -11.21
C ILE A 62 -11.27 7.59 -10.79
N PHE A 63 -12.02 7.81 -9.72
CA PHE A 63 -12.94 6.83 -9.14
C PHE A 63 -14.01 6.35 -10.14
N ASN A 64 -14.63 7.31 -10.84
CA ASN A 64 -15.69 7.03 -11.82
C ASN A 64 -15.16 6.82 -13.25
N GLY A 65 -13.84 6.87 -13.45
CA GLY A 65 -13.21 6.79 -14.75
C GLY A 65 -12.13 5.71 -14.74
N ARG A 66 -10.89 6.13 -15.01
CA ARG A 66 -9.76 5.23 -15.25
C ARG A 66 -9.40 4.30 -14.10
N GLY A 67 -9.74 4.65 -12.85
CA GLY A 67 -9.51 3.79 -11.69
C GLY A 67 -10.56 2.69 -11.56
N ALA A 68 -11.62 2.70 -12.37
CA ALA A 68 -12.64 1.64 -12.47
C ALA A 68 -13.35 1.27 -11.15
N CYS A 69 -13.16 2.07 -10.09
CA CYS A 69 -13.64 1.75 -8.74
C CYS A 69 -15.17 1.65 -8.68
N HIS A 70 -15.84 2.49 -9.47
CA HIS A 70 -17.30 2.57 -9.55
C HIS A 70 -17.99 1.32 -10.13
N TYR A 71 -17.27 0.42 -10.79
CA TYR A 71 -17.87 -0.84 -11.26
C TYR A 71 -18.30 -1.73 -10.09
N CYS A 72 -17.47 -1.79 -9.04
CA CYS A 72 -17.73 -2.61 -7.86
C CYS A 72 -18.31 -1.81 -6.70
N HIS A 73 -17.90 -0.55 -6.52
CA HIS A 73 -18.34 0.30 -5.41
C HIS A 73 -19.47 1.26 -5.80
N GLY A 74 -19.95 1.21 -7.04
CA GLY A 74 -20.99 2.08 -7.58
C GLY A 74 -20.53 3.50 -7.88
N ILE A 75 -21.27 4.19 -8.75
CA ILE A 75 -21.04 5.59 -9.15
C ILE A 75 -21.07 6.49 -7.91
N ASP A 76 -20.00 7.26 -7.72
CA ASP A 76 -19.78 8.10 -6.54
C ASP A 76 -19.90 7.36 -5.18
N GLY A 77 -19.57 6.06 -5.19
CA GLY A 77 -19.60 5.18 -4.02
C GLY A 77 -21.00 4.73 -3.61
N TYR A 78 -22.04 5.04 -4.37
CA TYR A 78 -23.38 4.52 -4.10
C TYR A 78 -23.47 3.09 -4.61
N LEU A 79 -23.32 2.10 -3.71
CA LEU A 79 -23.23 0.68 -4.06
C LEU A 79 -24.35 0.18 -4.98
N GLY A 80 -25.57 0.69 -4.80
CA GLY A 80 -26.74 0.34 -5.65
C GLY A 80 -26.84 1.11 -6.98
N ARG A 81 -25.87 1.96 -7.32
CA ARG A 81 -25.83 2.74 -8.57
C ARG A 81 -24.63 2.31 -9.40
N THR A 82 -24.70 1.15 -10.03
CA THR A 82 -23.64 0.68 -10.93
C THR A 82 -23.81 1.30 -12.33
N PRO A 83 -22.72 1.47 -13.09
CA PRO A 83 -22.84 1.78 -14.51
C PRO A 83 -23.50 0.61 -15.24
N ARG A 84 -23.91 0.82 -16.49
CA ARG A 84 -24.39 -0.27 -17.34
C ARG A 84 -23.24 -1.26 -17.55
N LEU A 85 -23.43 -2.48 -17.07
CA LEU A 85 -22.51 -3.60 -17.21
C LEU A 85 -23.16 -4.68 -18.07
N GLU A 86 -22.33 -5.47 -18.76
CA GLU A 86 -22.79 -6.71 -19.38
C GLU A 86 -23.32 -7.67 -18.30
N PRO A 87 -24.38 -8.47 -18.59
CA PRO A 87 -25.03 -9.33 -17.60
C PRO A 87 -24.06 -10.25 -16.85
N ASP A 88 -23.11 -10.86 -17.55
CA ASP A 88 -22.14 -11.77 -16.94
C ASP A 88 -21.20 -11.03 -15.98
N THR A 89 -20.77 -9.82 -16.32
CA THR A 89 -19.93 -8.99 -15.43
C THR A 89 -20.71 -8.55 -14.20
N ALA A 90 -21.97 -8.16 -14.37
CA ALA A 90 -22.84 -7.81 -13.25
C ALA A 90 -23.05 -9.03 -12.31
N ALA A 91 -23.27 -10.22 -12.87
CA ALA A 91 -23.42 -11.45 -12.10
C ALA A 91 -22.13 -11.83 -11.34
N LEU A 92 -20.95 -11.69 -11.98
CA LEU A 92 -19.66 -11.91 -11.31
C LEU A 92 -19.46 -10.97 -10.13
N ILE A 93 -19.74 -9.67 -10.29
CA ILE A 93 -19.62 -8.68 -9.22
C ILE A 93 -20.61 -8.98 -8.07
N ALA A 94 -21.86 -9.35 -8.41
CA ALA A 94 -22.87 -9.71 -7.42
C ALA A 94 -22.51 -10.99 -6.64
N GLY A 95 -21.73 -11.89 -7.23
CA GLY A 95 -21.26 -13.13 -6.61
C GLY A 95 -19.96 -13.00 -5.80
N LEU A 96 -19.33 -11.82 -5.71
CA LEU A 96 -18.10 -11.63 -4.95
C LEU A 96 -18.32 -11.92 -3.45
N ASN A 97 -17.40 -12.69 -2.87
CA ASN A 97 -17.37 -13.00 -1.45
C ASN A 97 -15.96 -12.76 -0.87
N PRO A 98 -15.78 -11.77 0.02
CA PRO A 98 -16.79 -10.85 0.54
C PRO A 98 -17.28 -9.85 -0.53
N PRO A 99 -18.51 -9.32 -0.40
CA PRO A 99 -19.01 -8.29 -1.30
C PRO A 99 -18.23 -6.98 -1.12
N PRO A 100 -18.16 -6.11 -2.14
CA PRO A 100 -17.58 -4.78 -2.00
C PRO A 100 -18.28 -4.00 -0.87
N PRO A 101 -17.55 -3.43 0.10
CA PRO A 101 -18.16 -2.64 1.16
C PRO A 101 -18.74 -1.33 0.62
N ASP A 102 -19.77 -0.82 1.29
CA ASP A 102 -20.28 0.54 1.06
C ASP A 102 -19.25 1.57 1.54
N LEU A 103 -18.58 2.22 0.58
CA LEU A 103 -17.55 3.20 0.85
C LEU A 103 -18.07 4.48 1.53
N ARG A 104 -19.38 4.72 1.50
CA ARG A 104 -20.04 5.89 2.10
C ARG A 104 -20.48 5.66 3.53
N ASN A 105 -20.45 4.41 4.01
CA ASN A 105 -20.81 4.04 5.38
C ASN A 105 -19.53 3.77 6.20
N PRO A 106 -19.00 4.73 6.98
CA PRO A 106 -17.74 4.56 7.71
C PRO A 106 -17.78 3.40 8.73
N ALA A 107 -18.96 3.07 9.27
CA ALA A 107 -19.13 2.00 10.25
C ALA A 107 -18.92 0.61 9.62
N ALA A 108 -19.21 0.45 8.33
CA ALA A 108 -19.01 -0.80 7.60
C ALA A 108 -17.55 -1.02 7.13
N LEU A 109 -16.70 0.00 7.22
CA LEU A 109 -15.33 -0.06 6.67
C LEU A 109 -14.34 -0.61 7.69
N ARG A 110 -13.56 -1.61 7.26
CA ARG A 110 -12.48 -2.19 8.07
C ARG A 110 -11.22 -1.33 8.10
N LEU A 111 -10.83 -0.78 6.94
CA LEU A 111 -9.66 0.10 6.81
C LEU A 111 -10.01 1.46 7.42
N LYS A 112 -9.20 1.91 8.40
CA LYS A 112 -9.47 3.13 9.16
C LYS A 112 -8.58 4.28 8.69
N THR A 113 -7.34 3.96 8.29
CA THR A 113 -6.32 4.96 7.91
C THR A 113 -6.24 5.13 6.40
N ASN A 114 -5.82 6.31 5.95
CA ASN A 114 -5.46 6.60 4.57
C ASN A 114 -4.27 5.75 4.11
N LYS A 115 -3.31 5.44 4.99
CA LYS A 115 -2.22 4.50 4.68
C LYS A 115 -2.73 3.10 4.33
N GLU A 116 -3.66 2.55 5.10
CA GLU A 116 -4.28 1.24 4.82
C GLU A 116 -5.06 1.28 3.50
N ARG A 117 -5.83 2.35 3.27
CA ARG A 117 -6.60 2.53 2.04
C ARG A 117 -5.70 2.66 0.82
N ALA A 118 -4.63 3.47 0.90
CA ALA A 118 -3.64 3.62 -0.16
C ALA A 118 -2.99 2.29 -0.51
N ARG A 119 -2.62 1.50 0.51
CA ARG A 119 -2.08 0.16 0.34
C ARG A 119 -3.08 -0.73 -0.42
N ALA A 120 -4.33 -0.78 0.03
CA ALA A 120 -5.35 -1.60 -0.63
C ALA A 120 -5.62 -1.18 -2.09
N ILE A 121 -5.52 0.11 -2.41
CA ILE A 121 -5.66 0.60 -3.79
C ILE A 121 -4.48 0.15 -4.66
N ARG A 122 -3.24 0.27 -4.15
CA ARG A 122 -2.02 -0.12 -4.90
C ARG A 122 -1.88 -1.62 -5.06
N GLU A 123 -2.08 -2.33 -3.96
CA GLU A 123 -1.72 -3.75 -3.82
C GLU A 123 -2.94 -4.67 -4.00
N GLY A 124 -4.13 -4.10 -4.11
CA GLY A 124 -5.39 -4.83 -3.99
C GLY A 124 -5.71 -5.14 -2.52
N HIS A 125 -6.88 -5.74 -2.29
CA HIS A 125 -7.28 -6.23 -0.98
C HIS A 125 -7.29 -7.77 -0.96
N PRO A 126 -6.29 -8.42 -0.32
CA PRO A 126 -6.17 -9.87 -0.33
C PRO A 126 -7.43 -10.61 0.13
N GLY A 127 -7.78 -11.68 -0.57
CA GLY A 127 -8.98 -12.47 -0.28
C GLY A 127 -10.29 -11.83 -0.73
N THR A 128 -10.25 -10.81 -1.58
CA THR A 128 -11.43 -10.15 -2.17
C THR A 128 -11.29 -9.99 -3.68
N GLY A 129 -12.34 -9.51 -4.35
CA GLY A 129 -12.28 -9.16 -5.78
C GLY A 129 -11.58 -7.83 -6.10
N MET A 130 -11.01 -7.14 -5.10
CA MET A 130 -10.31 -5.87 -5.31
C MET A 130 -8.85 -6.11 -5.71
N PHE A 131 -8.60 -6.16 -7.02
CA PHE A 131 -7.26 -6.32 -7.60
C PHE A 131 -6.42 -5.03 -7.49
N PRO A 132 -5.08 -5.14 -7.54
CA PRO A 132 -4.18 -3.97 -7.57
C PRO A 132 -4.38 -3.11 -8.82
N ASP A 133 -4.25 -1.79 -8.68
CA ASP A 133 -3.98 -0.88 -9.81
C ASP A 133 -2.53 -0.43 -9.77
N LEU A 134 -1.71 -1.00 -10.67
CA LEU A 134 -0.28 -0.72 -10.78
C LEU A 134 0.02 0.53 -11.63
N THR A 135 -1.00 1.18 -12.19
CA THR A 135 -0.85 2.35 -13.07
C THR A 135 -1.06 3.67 -12.35
N MET A 136 -1.65 3.65 -11.13
CA MET A 136 -1.89 4.84 -10.34
C MET A 136 -0.60 5.44 -9.77
N THR A 137 -0.45 6.75 -9.93
CA THR A 137 0.64 7.51 -9.31
C THR A 137 0.38 7.76 -7.82
N ASP A 138 1.39 8.21 -7.08
CA ASP A 138 1.22 8.66 -5.70
C ASP A 138 0.18 9.79 -5.57
N GLN A 139 0.16 10.72 -6.53
CA GLN A 139 -0.79 11.82 -6.55
C GLN A 139 -2.22 11.35 -6.85
N ASP A 140 -2.39 10.38 -7.74
CA ASP A 140 -3.70 9.79 -8.04
C ASP A 140 -4.36 9.21 -6.79
N ILE A 141 -3.54 8.54 -5.98
CA ILE A 141 -3.98 7.92 -4.74
C ILE A 141 -4.28 8.99 -3.69
N ALA A 142 -3.47 10.05 -3.60
CA ALA A 142 -3.77 11.18 -2.72
C ALA A 142 -5.12 11.83 -3.11
N ASP A 143 -5.37 12.02 -4.39
CA ASP A 143 -6.63 12.58 -4.92
C ASP A 143 -7.81 11.66 -4.62
N LEU A 144 -7.66 10.35 -4.83
CA LEU A 144 -8.67 9.34 -4.49
C LEU A 144 -8.99 9.31 -3.00
N LEU A 145 -7.98 9.30 -2.13
CA LEU A 145 -8.19 9.31 -0.68
C LEU A 145 -8.97 10.55 -0.24
N MET A 146 -8.62 11.71 -0.80
CA MET A 146 -9.34 12.96 -0.55
C MET A 146 -10.80 12.87 -1.02
N TYR A 147 -11.05 12.24 -2.18
CA TYR A 147 -12.40 12.01 -2.66
C TYR A 147 -13.18 11.05 -1.76
N LEU A 148 -12.57 9.95 -1.32
CA LEU A 148 -13.21 8.99 -0.41
C LEU A 148 -13.56 9.62 0.94
N ALA A 149 -12.71 10.51 1.45
CA ALA A 149 -13.00 11.28 2.65
C ALA A 149 -14.17 12.26 2.42
N PHE A 150 -14.21 12.93 1.27
CA PHE A 150 -15.34 13.76 0.86
C PHE A 150 -16.67 12.97 0.78
N LEU A 151 -16.67 11.77 0.19
CA LEU A 151 -17.85 10.90 0.12
C LEU A 151 -18.43 10.58 1.50
N ARG A 152 -17.56 10.45 2.50
CA ARG A 152 -17.90 10.12 3.90
C ARG A 152 -18.20 11.35 4.75
N LYS A 153 -17.98 12.57 4.24
CA LYS A 153 -17.99 13.82 5.02
C LYS A 153 -17.06 13.73 6.24
N ASP A 154 -15.89 13.12 6.03
CA ASP A 154 -14.90 12.93 7.10
C ASP A 154 -14.43 14.29 7.62
N PRO A 155 -14.54 14.58 8.94
CA PRO A 155 -14.06 15.84 9.50
C PRO A 155 -12.53 15.93 9.52
N ASN A 156 -11.81 14.81 9.35
CA ASN A 156 -10.35 14.77 9.32
C ASN A 156 -9.82 14.00 8.09
N PRO A 157 -10.02 14.53 6.87
CA PRO A 157 -9.69 13.84 5.62
C PRO A 157 -8.19 13.60 5.42
N MET A 158 -7.36 14.31 6.19
CA MET A 158 -5.90 14.22 6.16
C MET A 158 -5.32 13.46 7.36
N ALA A 159 -6.15 12.70 8.09
CA ALA A 159 -5.67 11.70 9.04
C ALA A 159 -4.80 10.66 8.30
N ASP A 160 -3.71 10.28 8.93
CA ASP A 160 -2.77 9.17 8.67
C ASP A 160 -3.18 8.13 7.62
#